data_AF-A0A3N7DKH7-F1
#
_entry.id   AF-A0A3N7DKH7-F1
#
_cell.length_a   1.000
_cell.length_b   1.000
_cell.length_c   1.000
_cell.angle_alpha   90.00
_cell.angle_beta   90.00
_cell.angle_gamma   90.00
#
_symmetry.space_group_name_H-M   'P 1'
#
loop_
_entity.id
_entity.type
_entity.pdbx_description
1 polymer ?
#
loop_
_entity_poly.entity_id
_entity_poly.type
_entity_poly.pdbx_seq_one_letter_code
_entity_poly.pdbx_strand_id
1 'polypeptide(L)'
;MASYQVFCITKPNANSSHEHITHIGYYDAKTKVIIPVQAAIRRIDANPSEFYVQVGGEKAYVTVVRTKDHAPYIKTIPDGTKRDNLLSLERC
;
A
#
# COMPACT_ATOMS: atom_id res chain seq x y z
N MET A 1 6.62 15.59 -9.21
CA MET A 1 6.16 14.94 -7.97
C MET A 1 6.90 13.62 -7.85
N ALA A 2 7.54 13.35 -6.70
CA ALA A 2 8.18 12.06 -6.46
C ALA A 2 7.13 11.09 -5.92
N SER A 3 6.95 9.95 -6.58
CA SER A 3 6.17 8.85 -6.01
C SER A 3 7.11 7.89 -5.29
N TYR A 4 6.63 7.28 -4.21
CA TYR A 4 7.36 6.35 -3.37
C TYR A 4 6.98 4.90 -3.70
N GLN A 5 7.99 4.08 -3.96
CA GLN A 5 7.79 2.66 -4.22
C GLN A 5 7.65 1.91 -2.90
N VAL A 6 6.47 1.35 -2.66
CA VAL A 6 6.19 0.43 -1.56
C VAL A 6 6.81 -0.93 -1.90
N PHE A 7 7.62 -1.45 -0.99
CA PHE A 7 8.34 -2.71 -1.18
C PHE A 7 7.92 -3.80 -0.19
N CYS A 8 7.34 -3.42 0.96
CA CYS A 8 6.85 -4.37 1.95
C CYS A 8 5.61 -3.82 2.66
N ILE A 9 4.84 -4.73 3.24
CA ILE A 9 3.70 -4.40 4.10
C ILE A 9 3.76 -5.21 5.39
N THR A 10 3.22 -4.70 6.49
CA THR A 10 3.02 -5.49 7.70
C THR A 10 1.54 -5.73 7.91
N LYS A 11 1.16 -6.98 8.14
CA LYS A 11 -0.19 -7.39 8.55
C LYS A 11 -0.11 -8.37 9.73
N PRO A 12 -1.11 -8.42 10.63
CA PRO A 12 -1.07 -9.27 11.81
C PRO A 12 -0.96 -10.76 11.43
N ASN A 13 -1.77 -11.22 10.47
CA ASN A 13 -1.66 -12.55 9.86
C ASN A 13 -1.16 -12.49 8.41
N ALA A 14 0.05 -13.03 8.20
CA ALA A 14 0.71 -13.11 6.89
C ALA A 14 -0.11 -13.88 5.82
N ASN A 15 -0.97 -14.82 6.23
CA ASN A 15 -1.75 -15.66 5.32
C ASN A 15 -3.17 -15.16 5.05
N SER A 16 -3.63 -14.10 5.72
CA SER A 16 -4.97 -13.57 5.52
C SER A 16 -5.00 -12.52 4.41
N SER A 17 -5.96 -12.66 3.48
CA SER A 17 -6.32 -11.66 2.47
C SER A 17 -7.30 -10.61 3.00
N HIS A 18 -7.90 -10.85 4.16
CA HIS A 18 -8.95 -10.02 4.75
C HIS A 18 -8.46 -9.12 5.88
N GLU A 19 -7.20 -9.25 6.30
CA GLU A 19 -6.67 -8.46 7.41
C GLU A 19 -6.10 -7.12 6.97
N HIS A 20 -6.31 -6.13 7.83
CA HIS A 20 -5.87 -4.77 7.62
C HIS A 20 -4.34 -4.67 7.69
N ILE A 21 -3.75 -4.08 6.65
CA ILE A 21 -2.35 -3.66 6.65
C ILE A 21 -2.15 -2.65 7.79
N THR A 22 -1.19 -2.89 8.68
CA THR A 22 -0.89 -2.02 9.82
C THR A 22 0.24 -1.05 9.51
N HIS A 23 1.23 -1.47 8.72
CA HIS A 23 2.37 -0.65 8.31
C HIS A 23 2.71 -0.88 6.85
N ILE A 24 3.30 0.13 6.21
CA ILE A 24 3.87 0.02 4.87
C ILE A 24 5.33 0.46 4.90
N GLY A 25 6.17 -0.25 4.15
CA GLY A 25 7.56 0.11 3.90
C GLY A 25 7.72 0.59 2.46
N TYR A 26 8.33 1.77 2.29
CA TYR A 26 8.60 2.35 0.98
C TYR A 26 10.02 2.89 0.88
N TYR A 27 10.49 3.08 -0.36
CA TYR A 27 11.77 3.71 -0.64
C TYR A 27 11.60 5.22 -0.80
N ASP A 28 12.24 5.98 0.08
CA ASP A 28 12.44 7.42 -0.06
C ASP A 28 13.87 7.65 -0.60
N ALA A 29 13.99 7.86 -1.91
CA ALA A 29 15.28 7.95 -2.62
C ALA A 29 16.19 6.72 -2.44
N LYS A 30 16.96 6.66 -1.34
CA LYS A 30 17.85 5.54 -0.98
C LYS A 30 17.59 4.97 0.42
N THR A 31 16.66 5.55 1.17
CA THR A 31 16.32 5.11 2.52
C THR A 31 15.03 4.29 2.50
N LYS A 32 15.04 3.22 3.30
CA LYS A 32 13.84 2.44 3.59
C LYS A 32 13.10 3.11 4.73
N VAL A 33 11.86 3.50 4.50
CA VAL A 33 11.01 4.15 5.50
C VAL A 33 9.80 3.28 5.75
N ILE A 34 9.49 3.03 7.02
CA ILE A 34 8.30 2.29 7.44
C ILE A 34 7.40 3.26 8.20
N ILE A 35 6.15 3.36 7.77
CA ILE A 35 5.14 4.21 8.42
C ILE A 35 3.88 3.39 8.74
N PRO A 36 3.12 3.77 9.78
CA PRO A 36 1.83 3.17 10.06
C PRO A 36 0.83 3.50 8.94
N VAL A 37 -0.12 2.59 8.69
CA VAL A 37 -1.13 2.72 7.65
C VAL A 37 -1.94 4.01 7.78
N GLN A 38 -2.21 4.48 9.00
CA GLN A 38 -2.92 5.75 9.21
C GLN A 38 -2.12 6.97 8.71
N ALA A 39 -0.79 6.94 8.81
CA ALA A 39 0.05 7.98 8.25
C ALA A 39 0.07 7.91 6.72
N ALA A 40 0.11 6.70 6.16
CA ALA A 40 0.00 6.48 4.72
C ALA A 40 -1.33 6.98 4.17
N ILE A 41 -2.46 6.67 4.83
CA ILE A 41 -3.80 7.14 4.46
C ILE A 41 -3.83 8.66 4.38
N ARG A 42 -3.35 9.35 5.41
CA ARG A 42 -3.32 10.83 5.43
C ARG A 42 -2.50 11.43 4.28
N ARG A 43 -1.41 10.77 3.90
CA ARG A 43 -0.58 11.18 2.77
C ARG A 43 -1.26 10.91 1.43
N ILE A 44 -1.86 9.74 1.26
CA ILE A 44 -2.64 9.40 0.06
C ILE A 44 -3.86 10.32 -0.10
N ASP A 45 -4.49 10.72 1.00
CA ASP A 45 -5.57 11.71 0.99
C ASP A 45 -5.12 13.08 0.48
N ALA A 46 -3.89 13.49 0.84
CA ALA A 46 -3.30 14.72 0.34
C ALA A 46 -2.79 14.58 -1.10
N ASN A 47 -2.27 13.39 -1.47
CA ASN A 47 -1.77 13.07 -2.78
C ASN A 47 -2.01 11.58 -3.14
N PRO A 48 -3.04 11.27 -3.95
CA PRO A 48 -3.43 9.90 -4.26
C PRO A 48 -2.41 9.15 -5.14
N SER A 49 -1.43 9.86 -5.71
CA SER A 49 -0.36 9.30 -6.55
C SER A 49 1.00 9.25 -5.83
N GLU A 50 1.01 9.49 -4.51
CA GLU A 50 2.22 9.51 -3.70
C GLU A 50 2.84 8.13 -3.53
N PHE A 51 2.03 7.06 -3.40
CA PHE A 51 2.54 5.70 -3.21
C PHE A 51 2.17 4.78 -4.37
N TYR A 52 3.10 3.92 -4.75
CA TYR A 52 2.87 2.88 -5.75
C TYR A 52 3.60 1.59 -5.39
N VAL A 53 3.10 0.48 -5.90
CA VAL A 53 3.74 -0.82 -5.89
C VAL A 53 4.19 -1.14 -7.31
N GLN A 54 5.35 -1.77 -7.45
CA GLN A 54 5.81 -2.29 -8.74
C GLN A 54 6.00 -3.80 -8.63
N VAL A 55 5.18 -4.57 -9.35
CA VAL A 55 5.23 -6.04 -9.39
C VAL A 55 5.29 -6.49 -10.85
N GLY A 56 6.26 -7.34 -11.20
CA GLY A 56 6.35 -7.89 -12.56
C GLY A 56 6.54 -6.86 -13.68
N GLY A 57 6.99 -5.63 -13.35
CA GLY A 57 7.13 -4.52 -14.30
C GLY A 57 5.89 -3.64 -14.45
N GLU A 58 4.76 -3.99 -13.84
CA GLU A 58 3.56 -3.15 -13.79
C GLU A 58 3.57 -2.26 -12.54
N LYS A 59 3.10 -1.02 -12.70
CA LYS A 59 3.04 0.00 -11.64
C LYS A 59 1.59 0.21 -11.20
N ALA A 60 1.27 -0.22 -9.99
CA ALA A 60 -0.04 -0.04 -9.37
C ALA A 60 0.01 1.03 -8.28
N TYR A 61 -0.83 2.07 -8.38
CA TYR A 61 -0.91 3.09 -7.33
C TYR A 61 -1.70 2.60 -6.12
N VAL A 62 -1.33 3.10 -4.94
CA VAL A 62 -2.05 2.80 -3.69
C VAL A 62 -3.19 3.79 -3.50
N THR A 63 -4.38 3.29 -3.17
CA THR A 63 -5.57 4.08 -2.90
C THR A 63 -6.15 3.73 -1.53
N VAL A 64 -6.88 4.68 -0.94
CA VAL A 64 -7.60 4.50 0.32
C VAL A 64 -9.03 4.09 0.02
N VAL A 65 -9.47 3.00 0.64
CA VAL A 65 -10.86 2.58 0.65
C VAL A 65 -11.49 2.93 1.97
N ARG A 66 -12.60 3.66 1.90
CA ARG A 66 -13.49 3.95 3.01
C ARG A 66 -14.84 3.31 2.69
N THR A 67 -15.23 2.32 3.47
CA THR A 67 -16.59 1.76 3.42
C THR A 67 -17.32 2.13 4.70
N LYS A 68 -18.66 2.09 4.70
CA LYS A 68 -19.43 2.39 5.90
C LYS A 68 -19.27 1.30 6.97
N ASP A 69 -18.95 0.08 6.54
CA ASP A 69 -18.94 -1.12 7.38
C ASP A 69 -17.54 -1.50 7.90
N HIS A 70 -16.47 -0.87 7.39
CA HIS A 70 -15.09 -1.18 7.78
C HIS A 70 -14.24 0.06 8.02
N ALA A 71 -13.26 -0.07 8.91
CA ALA A 71 -12.24 0.95 9.12
C ALA A 71 -11.51 1.27 7.80
N PRO A 72 -11.12 2.53 7.55
CA PRO A 72 -10.37 2.91 6.35
C PRO A 72 -9.12 2.05 6.18
N TYR A 73 -8.94 1.52 4.98
CA TYR A 73 -7.80 0.67 4.64
C TYR A 73 -7.21 1.06 3.29
N ILE A 74 -5.98 0.64 3.03
CA ILE A 74 -5.32 0.87 1.75
C ILE A 74 -5.41 -0.37 0.88
N LYS A 75 -5.53 -0.17 -0.44
CA LYS A 75 -5.40 -1.22 -1.46
C LYS A 75 -4.67 -0.67 -2.67
N THR A 76 -4.22 -1.52 -3.57
CA THR A 76 -3.80 -1.03 -4.89
C THR A 76 -5.00 -0.81 -5.80
N ILE A 77 -4.92 0.21 -6.66
CA ILE A 77 -5.84 0.33 -7.79
C ILE A 77 -5.61 -0.92 -8.64
N PRO A 78 -6.66 -1.71 -8.94
CA PRO A 78 -6.49 -2.88 -9.77
C PRO A 78 -6.03 -2.43 -11.16
N ASP A 79 -4.78 -2.73 -11.49
CA ASP A 79 -4.35 -2.79 -12.88
C ASP A 79 -5.05 -3.97 -13.57
N GLY A 80 -4.88 -4.11 -14.90
CA GLY A 80 -5.59 -5.09 -15.75
C GLY A 80 -5.57 -6.56 -15.26
N THR A 81 -4.82 -6.87 -14.21
CA THR A 81 -4.68 -8.16 -13.53
C THR A 81 -5.70 -8.43 -12.41
N LYS A 82 -6.56 -7.47 -12.01
CA LYS A 82 -7.59 -7.61 -10.95
C LYS A 82 -7.10 -8.11 -9.57
N ARG A 83 -5.78 -8.18 -9.32
CA ARG A 83 -5.19 -8.66 -8.06
C ARG A 83 -4.70 -7.48 -7.24
N ASP A 84 -4.88 -7.53 -5.91
CA ASP A 84 -4.30 -6.53 -5.02
C ASP A 84 -2.80 -6.81 -4.88
N ASN A 85 -2.00 -6.01 -5.58
CA ASN A 85 -0.55 -6.18 -5.65
C ASN A 85 0.12 -5.98 -4.28
N LEU A 86 -0.53 -5.29 -3.33
CA LEU A 86 -0.05 -5.16 -1.95
C LEU A 86 -0.05 -6.49 -1.21
N LEU A 87 -1.01 -7.38 -1.47
CA LEU A 87 -1.07 -8.70 -0.84
C LEU A 87 0.00 -9.65 -1.36
N SER A 88 0.64 -9.32 -2.48
CA SER A 88 1.75 -10.08 -3.05
C SER A 88 3.12 -9.64 -2.52
N LEU A 89 3.18 -8.59 -1.70
CA LEU A 89 4.43 -8.08 -1.14
C LEU A 89 4.89 -8.87 0.08
N GLU A 90 6.20 -8.86 0.29
CA GLU A 90 6.83 -9.44 1.47
C GLU A 90 6.47 -8.67 2.75
N ARG A 91 6.64 -9.34 3.88
CA ARG A 91 6.43 -8.74 5.20
C ARG A 91 7.55 -7.75 5.52
N CYS A 92 7.20 -6.52 5.93
CA CYS A 92 8.08 -5.73 6.80
C CYS A 92 7.99 -6.33 8.22
#